data_AF-A0A7C6SH31-F1
#
_entry.id   AF-A0A7C6SH31-F1
#
_cell.length_a   1.000
_cell.length_b   1.000
_cell.length_c   1.000
_cell.angle_alpha   90.00
_cell.angle_beta   90.00
_cell.angle_gamma   90.00
#
_symmetry.space_group_name_H-M   'P 1'
#
loop_
_entity.id
_entity.type
_entity.pdbx_description
1 polymer ?
#
loop_
_entity_poly.entity_id
_entity_poly.type
_entity_poly.pdbx_seq_one_letter_code
_entity_poly.pdbx_strand_id
1 'polypeptide(L)' 'GQTKEKLKALFPKGHLVDDLEEAMALAIQISQAGDVVLLSPACASFDQYKSFEERGDHFIALVENI' A
#
# COMPACT_ATOMS: atom_id res chain seq x y z
N GLY A 1 -8.95 5.53 -15.50
CA GLY A 1 -8.89 7.00 -15.47
C GLY A 1 -7.49 7.46 -15.84
N GLN A 2 -7.36 8.65 -16.44
CA GLN A 2 -6.12 9.19 -17.01
C GLN A 2 -4.91 9.23 -16.05
N THR A 3 -5.15 9.25 -14.73
CA THR A 3 -4.13 9.20 -13.67
C THR A 3 -3.44 7.83 -13.55
N LYS A 4 -4.16 6.71 -13.77
CA LYS A 4 -3.58 5.35 -13.67
C LYS A 4 -2.51 5.12 -14.75
N GLU A 5 -2.71 5.63 -15.97
CA GLU A 5 -1.75 5.46 -17.06
C GLU A 5 -0.47 6.29 -16.87
N LYS A 6 -0.59 7.52 -16.37
CA LYS A 6 0.56 8.38 -16.07
C LYS A 6 1.43 7.79 -14.95
N LEU A 7 0.80 7.23 -13.91
CA LEU A 7 1.52 6.57 -12.82
C LEU A 7 2.28 5.33 -13.32
N LYS A 8 1.67 4.54 -14.20
CA LYS A 8 2.34 3.37 -14.80
C LYS A 8 3.57 3.73 -15.63
N ALA A 9 3.54 4.87 -16.32
CA ALA A 9 4.69 5.38 -17.06
C ALA A 9 5.81 5.91 -16.15
N LEU A 10 5.46 6.55 -15.03
CA LEU A 10 6.42 7.09 -14.06
C LEU A 10 7.03 6.02 -13.14
N PHE A 11 6.26 4.97 -12.83
CA PHE A 11 6.67 3.86 -11.99
C PHE A 11 6.53 2.56 -12.79
N PRO A 12 7.48 2.26 -13.69
CA PRO A 12 7.40 1.07 -14.55
C PRO A 12 7.49 -0.26 -13.78
N LYS A 13 7.99 -0.23 -12.54
CA LYS A 13 7.98 -1.35 -11.59
C LYS A 13 6.88 -1.23 -10.51
N GLY A 14 6.00 -0.24 -10.64
CA GLY A 14 4.90 -0.01 -9.72
C GLY A 14 3.80 -1.04 -9.94
N HIS A 15 3.19 -1.47 -8.85
CA HIS A 15 2.03 -2.34 -8.87
C HIS A 15 0.80 -1.53 -8.47
N LEU A 16 -0.28 -1.69 -9.23
CA LEU A 16 -1.59 -1.12 -8.87
C LEU A 16 -2.39 -2.22 -8.18
N VAL A 17 -2.92 -1.88 -7.01
CA VAL A 17 -3.78 -2.72 -6.17
C VAL A 17 -4.96 -1.87 -5.73
N ASP A 18 -6.04 -2.51 -5.29
CA ASP A 18 -7.28 -1.82 -4.96
C ASP A 18 -7.41 -1.48 -3.45
N ASP A 19 -6.72 -2.20 -2.57
CA ASP A 19 -6.72 -1.97 -1.12
C ASP A 19 -5.37 -2.29 -0.43
N LEU A 20 -5.34 -2.09 0.89
CA LEU A 20 -4.13 -2.24 1.70
C LEU A 20 -3.75 -3.71 1.92
N GLU A 21 -4.73 -4.59 1.96
CA GLU A 21 -4.57 -6.03 2.09
C GLU A 21 -3.86 -6.61 0.85
N GLU A 22 -4.33 -6.26 -0.34
CA GLU A 22 -3.66 -6.61 -1.60
C GLU A 22 -2.25 -6.00 -1.68
N ALA A 23 -2.08 -4.74 -1.24
CA ALA A 23 -0.79 -4.08 -1.18
C ALA A 23 0.19 -4.84 -0.27
N MET A 24 -0.27 -5.26 0.91
CA MET A 24 0.54 -5.99 1.89
C MET A 24 0.93 -7.37 1.37
N ALA A 25 -0.04 -8.15 0.88
CA ALA A 25 0.22 -9.49 0.34
C ALA A 25 1.26 -9.44 -0.79
N LEU A 26 1.15 -8.45 -1.67
CA LEU A 26 2.12 -8.25 -2.73
C LEU A 26 3.49 -7.80 -2.21
N ALA A 27 3.53 -6.86 -1.26
CA ALA A 27 4.76 -6.39 -0.65
C ALA A 27 5.55 -7.53 -0.01
N ILE A 28 4.87 -8.43 0.72
CA ILE A 28 5.49 -9.63 1.31
C ILE A 28 6.04 -10.53 0.21
N GLN A 29 5.23 -10.82 -0.83
CA GLN A 29 5.62 -11.71 -1.92
C GLN A 29 6.89 -11.25 -2.67
N ILE A 30 7.08 -9.93 -2.82
CA ILE A 30 8.23 -9.37 -3.56
C ILE A 30 9.43 -9.01 -2.68
N SER A 31 9.23 -8.90 -1.36
CA SER A 31 10.28 -8.54 -0.40
C SER A 31 11.22 -9.70 -0.11
N GLN A 32 12.43 -9.36 0.32
CA GLN A 32 13.43 -10.32 0.81
C GLN A 32 13.89 -9.95 2.22
N ALA A 33 14.56 -10.91 2.88
CA ALA A 33 15.13 -10.67 4.20
C ALA A 33 16.10 -9.48 4.17
N GLY A 34 15.83 -8.48 4.99
CA GLY A 34 16.60 -7.23 5.06
C GLY A 34 15.95 -6.04 4.35
N ASP A 35 14.88 -6.25 3.57
CA ASP A 35 14.11 -5.16 2.98
C ASP A 35 13.23 -4.46 4.02
N VAL A 36 12.85 -3.21 3.72
CA VAL A 36 11.94 -2.40 4.55
C VAL A 36 10.66 -2.14 3.76
N VAL A 37 9.52 -2.50 4.35
CA VAL A 37 8.19 -2.15 3.84
C VAL A 37 7.68 -0.91 4.58
N LEU A 38 7.39 0.16 3.83
CA LEU A 38 6.93 1.44 4.37
C LEU A 38 5.54 1.79 3.83
N LEU A 39 4.58 2.02 4.73
CA LEU A 39 3.30 2.65 4.38
C LEU A 39 3.45 4.18 4.33
N SER A 40 3.43 4.75 3.13
CA SER A 40 3.47 6.21 2.90
C SER A 40 2.46 6.65 1.82
N PRO A 41 1.16 6.76 2.18
CA PRO A 41 0.07 6.93 1.21
C PRO A 41 -0.04 8.33 0.60
N ALA A 42 0.74 9.32 1.08
CA ALA A 42 0.82 10.71 0.57
C ALA A 42 -0.53 11.46 0.40
N CYS A 43 -1.63 10.89 0.87
CA CYS A 43 -3.01 11.33 0.65
C CYS A 43 -3.87 11.12 1.91
N ALA A 44 -4.95 11.91 2.01
CA ALA A 44 -5.96 11.73 3.04
C ALA A 44 -6.58 10.33 2.97
N SER A 45 -6.98 9.77 4.12
CA SER A 45 -7.48 8.39 4.24
C SER A 45 -8.98 8.23 4.08
N PHE A 46 -9.72 9.32 3.86
CA PHE A 46 -11.17 9.39 3.95
C PHE A 46 -11.93 8.65 2.84
N ASP A 47 -11.24 8.13 1.85
CA ASP A 47 -11.79 7.30 0.78
C ASP A 47 -12.08 5.86 1.24
N GLN A 48 -11.22 5.30 2.10
CA GLN A 48 -11.34 3.92 2.59
C GLN A 48 -11.38 3.80 4.13
N TYR A 49 -11.07 4.87 4.86
CA TYR A 49 -10.96 4.86 6.33
C TYR A 49 -11.57 6.12 6.94
N LYS A 50 -11.97 6.08 8.21
CA LYS A 50 -12.51 7.24 8.95
C LYS A 50 -11.41 8.19 9.40
N SER A 51 -10.19 7.69 9.60
CA SER A 51 -9.04 8.51 10.00
C SER A 51 -7.72 7.91 9.49
N PHE A 52 -6.61 8.62 9.68
CA PHE A 52 -5.29 8.11 9.27
C PHE A 52 -4.79 7.06 10.27
N GLU A 53 -5.19 7.18 11.54
CA GLU A 53 -4.91 6.23 12.60
C GLU A 53 -5.55 4.88 12.29
N GLU A 54 -6.83 4.84 11.88
CA GLU A 54 -7.50 3.58 11.50
C GLU A 54 -6.77 2.85 10.36
N ARG A 55 -6.27 3.59 9.37
CA ARG A 55 -5.44 3.02 8.30
C ARG A 55 -4.09 2.49 8.82
N GLY A 56 -3.49 3.18 9.79
CA GLY A 56 -2.26 2.77 10.44
C GLY A 56 -2.44 1.51 11.30
N ASP A 57 -3.50 1.47 12.11
CA ASP A 57 -3.86 0.32 12.94
C ASP A 57 -4.14 -0.90 12.06
N HIS A 58 -4.83 -0.71 10.93
CA HIS A 58 -5.04 -1.77 9.96
C HIS A 58 -3.72 -2.30 9.37
N PHE A 59 -2.79 -1.42 8.99
CA PHE A 59 -1.46 -1.83 8.55
C PHE A 59 -0.73 -2.65 9.61
N ILE A 60 -0.74 -2.22 10.88
CA ILE A 60 -0.12 -2.95 12.00
C ILE A 60 -0.76 -4.33 12.14
N ALA A 61 -2.09 -4.41 12.14
CA ALA A 61 -2.81 -5.68 12.23
C ALA A 61 -2.45 -6.64 11.08
N LEU A 62 -2.25 -6.12 9.86
CA LEU A 62 -1.80 -6.94 8.74
C LEU A 62 -0.36 -7.43 8.94
N VAL A 63 0.54 -6.59 9.45
CA VAL A 63 1.94 -6.97 9.75
C VAL A 63 2.04 -8.03 10.83
N GLU A 64 1.23 -7.92 11.89
CA GLU A 64 1.21 -8.89 13.00
C GLU A 64 0.68 -10.28 12.60
N ASN A 65 -0.03 -10.37 11.47
CA ASN A 65 -0.60 -11.61 10.94
C ASN A 65 0.24 -12.25 9.80
N ILE A 66 1.46 -11.76 9.57
CA ILE A 66 2.44 -12.35 8.64
C ILE A 66 3.14 -13.55 9.29
#